data_AF-A0A954KM36-F1
#
_entry.id   AF-A0A954KM36-F1
#
_cell.length_a   1.000
_cell.length_b   1.000
_cell.length_c   1.000
_cell.angle_alpha   90.00
_cell.angle_beta   90.00
_cell.angle_gamma   90.00
#
_symmetry.space_group_name_H-M   'P 1'
#
loop_
_entity.id
_entity.type
_entity.pdbx_description
1 polymer ?
#
loop_
_entity_poly.entity_id
_entity_poly.type
_entity_poly.pdbx_seq_one_letter_code
_entity_poly.pdbx_strand_id
1 'polypeptide(L)'
;ASILTEMVSNNAVASLMFPLCLETARLLEVSPRPFLIALMFAASASFATPIGYQTNMMVYGPGGYRFSDFLRVGLPLNTLLWLTATILIPMLFPFSG
;
A
#
# COMPACT_ATOMS: atom_id res chain seq x y z
N ALA A 1 -24.16 -5.63 -0.28
CA ALA A 1 -23.31 -4.47 -0.64
C ALA A 1 -21.97 -4.44 0.10
N SER A 2 -21.83 -5.06 1.28
CA SER A 2 -20.62 -4.95 2.12
C SER A 2 -19.51 -6.00 1.93
N ILE A 3 -19.65 -6.93 0.99
CA ILE A 3 -18.60 -7.92 0.66
C ILE A 3 -17.81 -7.49 -0.59
N LEU A 4 -18.36 -6.59 -1.41
CA LEU A 4 -17.71 -6.08 -2.63
C LEU A 4 -16.68 -4.97 -2.35
N THR A 5 -16.71 -4.37 -1.16
CA THR A 5 -15.81 -3.27 -0.78
C THR A 5 -14.46 -3.76 -0.24
N GLU A 6 -14.33 -5.06 0.06
CA GLU A 6 -13.09 -5.68 0.55
C GLU A 6 -12.18 -6.21 -0.59
N MET A 7 -12.66 -6.17 -1.84
CA MET A 7 -11.92 -6.62 -3.03
C MET A 7 -11.47 -5.47 -3.94
N VAL A 8 -11.13 -4.32 -3.37
CA VAL A 8 -10.42 -3.32 -4.16
C VAL A 8 -9.00 -3.83 -4.33
N SER A 9 -8.70 -4.37 -5.51
CA SER A 9 -7.34 -4.82 -5.82
C SER A 9 -6.36 -3.67 -5.60
N ASN A 10 -5.13 -3.97 -5.20
CA ASN A 10 -4.12 -2.93 -4.97
C ASN A 10 -3.98 -1.97 -6.17
N ASN A 11 -4.18 -2.48 -7.38
CA ASN A 11 -4.17 -1.69 -8.61
C ASN A 11 -5.34 -0.71 -8.72
N ALA A 12 -6.53 -1.07 -8.24
CA ALA A 12 -7.69 -0.18 -8.22
C ALA A 12 -7.54 0.92 -7.16
N VAL A 13 -6.94 0.61 -6.00
CA VAL A 13 -6.58 1.65 -5.02
C VAL A 13 -5.52 2.57 -5.60
N ALA A 14 -4.49 2.02 -6.25
CA ALA A 14 -3.41 2.79 -6.84
C ALA A 14 -3.90 3.74 -7.93
N SER A 15 -4.82 3.31 -8.81
CA SER A 15 -5.36 4.17 -9.87
C SER A 15 -6.22 5.32 -9.33
N LEU A 16 -6.93 5.11 -8.21
CA LEU A 16 -7.69 6.15 -7.53
C LEU A 16 -6.79 7.14 -6.77
N MET A 17 -5.73 6.64 -6.14
CA MET A 17 -4.81 7.46 -5.34
C MET A 17 -3.79 8.22 -6.20
N PHE A 18 -3.47 7.75 -7.41
CA PHE A 18 -2.54 8.41 -8.32
C PHE A 18 -2.89 9.89 -8.61
N PRO A 19 -4.11 10.24 -9.07
CA PRO A 19 -4.48 11.63 -9.27
C PRO A 19 -4.48 12.43 -7.97
N LEU A 20 -4.81 11.81 -6.83
CA LEU A 20 -4.77 12.46 -5.52
C LEU A 20 -3.34 12.87 -5.16
N CYS A 21 -2.35 11.98 -5.34
CA CYS A 21 -0.93 12.24 -5.09
C CYS A 21 -0.38 13.35 -5.99
N LEU A 22 -0.78 13.39 -7.26
CA LEU A 22 -0.40 14.46 -8.18
C LEU A 22 -0.95 15.81 -7.72
N GLU A 23 -2.22 15.85 -7.33
CA GLU A 23 -2.85 17.09 -6.89
C GLU A 23 -2.30 17.57 -5.54
N THR A 24 -1.97 16.65 -4.63
CA THR A 24 -1.32 17.02 -3.35
C THR A 24 0.05 17.63 -3.57
N ALA A 25 0.86 17.04 -4.46
CA ALA A 25 2.16 17.61 -4.83
C ALA A 25 2.03 19.01 -5.46
N ARG A 26 1.02 19.19 -6.32
CA ARG A 26 0.69 20.48 -6.95
C ARG A 26 0.32 21.54 -5.92
N LEU A 27 -0.57 21.21 -4.97
CA LEU A 27 -1.01 22.12 -3.90
C LEU A 27 0.13 22.51 -2.94
N LEU A 28 1.09 21.61 -2.74
CA LEU A 28 2.26 21.82 -1.89
C LEU A 28 3.45 22.45 -2.65
N GLU A 29 3.32 22.70 -3.96
CA GLU A 29 4.39 23.21 -4.83
C GLU A 29 5.70 22.39 -4.75
N VAL A 30 5.57 21.07 -4.60
CA VAL A 30 6.70 20.14 -4.50
C VAL A 30 6.69 19.12 -5.64
N SER A 31 7.84 18.46 -5.84
CA SER A 31 7.94 17.37 -6.80
C SER A 31 6.93 16.25 -6.49
N PRO A 32 6.17 15.73 -7.47
CA PRO A 32 5.25 14.61 -7.27
C PRO A 32 5.97 13.26 -7.12
N ARG A 33 7.25 13.17 -7.51
CA ARG A 33 8.03 11.93 -7.50
C ARG A 33 7.99 11.18 -6.16
N PRO A 34 8.17 11.82 -4.99
CA PRO A 34 8.24 11.09 -3.73
C PRO A 34 6.85 10.54 -3.36
N PHE A 35 5.77 11.26 -3.65
CA PHE A 35 4.40 10.78 -3.44
C PHE A 35 4.07 9.59 -4.33
N LEU A 36 4.44 9.64 -5.61
CA LEU A 36 4.21 8.54 -6.55
C LEU A 36 5.02 7.29 -6.17
N ILE A 37 6.25 7.46 -5.72
CA ILE A 37 7.08 6.34 -5.25
C ILE A 37 6.47 5.75 -3.97
N ALA A 38 6.04 6.59 -3.02
CA ALA A 38 5.36 6.12 -1.82
C ALA A 38 4.06 5.35 -2.16
N LEU A 39 3.30 5.83 -3.14
CA LEU A 39 2.10 5.15 -3.62
C LEU A 39 2.42 3.77 -4.22
N MET A 40 3.46 3.66 -5.05
CA MET A 40 3.87 2.38 -5.65
C MET A 40 4.32 1.36 -4.59
N PHE A 41 5.05 1.80 -3.57
CA PHE A 41 5.42 0.96 -2.44
C PHE A 41 4.20 0.53 -1.61
N ALA A 42 3.30 1.46 -1.30
CA ALA A 42 2.07 1.18 -0.56
C ALA A 42 1.15 0.21 -1.30
N ALA A 43 0.99 0.35 -2.62
CA ALA A 43 0.23 -0.57 -3.46
C ALA A 43 0.85 -1.98 -3.49
N SER A 44 2.17 -2.08 -3.31
CA SER A 44 2.86 -3.37 -3.26
C SER A 44 2.82 -4.01 -1.86
N ALA A 45 2.60 -3.21 -0.80
CA ALA A 45 2.59 -3.63 0.60
C ALA A 45 1.26 -4.23 1.08
N SER A 46 0.71 -5.20 0.34
CA SER A 46 -0.57 -5.84 0.67
C SER A 46 -0.37 -7.10 1.52
N PHE A 47 0.12 -6.89 2.75
CA PHE A 47 0.43 -7.97 3.70
C PHE A 47 -0.70 -8.27 4.68
N ALA A 48 -1.58 -7.30 4.91
CA ALA A 48 -2.61 -7.39 5.95
C ALA A 48 -3.88 -8.13 5.51
N THR A 49 -4.11 -8.30 4.20
CA THR A 49 -5.31 -8.97 3.69
C THR A 49 -4.95 -10.21 2.84
N PRO A 50 -5.55 -11.38 3.11
CA PRO A 50 -5.31 -12.59 2.31
C PRO A 50 -5.97 -12.52 0.92
N ILE A 51 -6.95 -11.62 0.75
CA ILE A 51 -7.68 -11.42 -0.51
C ILE A 51 -6.91 -10.49 -1.46
N GLY A 52 -6.08 -9.58 -0.92
CA GLY A 52 -5.35 -8.58 -1.70
C GLY A 52 -4.20 -9.13 -2.54
N TYR A 53 -3.77 -10.37 -2.31
CA TYR A 53 -2.63 -10.96 -3.00
C TYR A 53 -2.81 -12.46 -3.28
N GLN A 54 -2.68 -12.85 -4.56
CA GLN A 54 -2.94 -14.23 -5.01
C GLN A 54 -2.06 -15.27 -4.30
N THR A 55 -0.83 -14.94 -3.94
CA THR A 55 0.05 -15.86 -3.20
C THR A 55 -0.37 -16.04 -1.74
N ASN A 56 -0.86 -15.00 -1.06
CA ASN A 56 -1.41 -15.13 0.29
C ASN A 56 -2.62 -16.08 0.31
N MET A 57 -3.44 -16.01 -0.75
CA MET A 57 -4.59 -16.90 -0.93
C MET A 57 -4.17 -18.37 -1.19
N MET A 58 -3.05 -18.59 -1.88
CA MET A 58 -2.51 -19.95 -2.13
C MET A 58 -2.05 -20.67 -0.86
N VAL A 59 -1.61 -19.94 0.17
CA VAL A 59 -1.26 -20.52 1.49
C VAL A 59 -2.43 -20.49 2.48
N TYR A 60 -3.40 -19.60 2.29
CA TYR A 60 -4.59 -19.48 3.15
C TYR A 60 -5.39 -20.79 3.23
N GLY A 61 -5.67 -21.42 2.09
CA GLY A 61 -6.47 -22.65 2.03
C GLY A 61 -5.73 -23.91 2.50
N PRO A 62 -4.66 -24.35 1.81
CA PRO A 62 -3.94 -25.58 2.15
C PRO A 62 -3.10 -25.48 3.43
N GLY A 63 -2.70 -24.27 3.82
CA GLY A 63 -1.84 -24.03 4.99
C GLY A 63 -2.60 -23.90 6.32
N GLY A 64 -3.94 -23.91 6.31
CA GLY A 64 -4.75 -23.82 7.52
C GLY A 64 -4.70 -22.47 8.25
N TYR A 65 -4.21 -21.42 7.58
CA TYR A 65 -4.10 -20.07 8.15
C TYR A 65 -5.47 -19.41 8.23
N ARG A 66 -5.71 -18.66 9.31
CA ARG A 66 -6.93 -17.87 9.51
C ARG A 66 -6.72 -16.43 9.07
N PHE A 67 -7.79 -15.73 8.73
CA PHE A 67 -7.73 -14.31 8.32
C PHE A 67 -7.06 -13.44 9.40
N SER A 68 -7.26 -13.79 10.67
CA SER A 68 -6.62 -13.15 11.83
C SER A 68 -5.09 -13.28 11.83
N ASP A 69 -4.52 -14.33 11.24
CA ASP A 69 -3.08 -14.55 11.23
C ASP A 69 -2.39 -13.57 10.27
N PHE A 70 -3.02 -13.33 9.11
CA PHE A 70 -2.58 -12.32 8.14
C PHE A 70 -2.71 -10.91 8.69
N LEU A 71 -3.81 -10.58 9.39
CA LEU A 71 -3.93 -9.29 10.05
C LEU A 71 -2.88 -9.10 11.15
N ARG A 72 -2.64 -10.11 11.99
CA ARG A 72 -1.73 -10.01 13.14
C ARG A 72 -0.27 -9.79 12.73
N VAL A 73 0.17 -10.39 11.63
CA VAL A 73 1.53 -10.24 11.12
C VAL A 73 1.64 -9.11 10.10
N GLY A 74 0.63 -8.96 9.26
CA GLY A 74 0.59 -7.97 8.20
C GLY A 74 0.43 -6.53 8.70
N LEU A 75 -0.33 -6.28 9.77
CA LEU A 75 -0.44 -4.92 10.36
C LEU A 75 0.91 -4.37 10.84
N PRO A 76 1.68 -5.08 11.70
CA PRO A 76 3.02 -4.66 12.11
C PRO A 76 3.99 -4.46 10.93
N LEU A 77 3.93 -5.33 9.92
CA LEU A 77 4.79 -5.20 8.75
C LEU A 77 4.41 -3.97 7.91
N ASN A 78 3.11 -3.71 7.73
CA ASN A 78 2.65 -2.56 6.98
C ASN A 78 2.99 -1.24 7.67
N THR A 79 2.88 -1.18 9.00
CA THR A 79 3.28 0.02 9.77
C THR A 79 4.79 0.26 9.70
N LEU A 80 5.61 -0.80 9.73
CA LEU A 80 7.06 -0.69 9.58
C LEU A 80 7.44 -0.23 8.16
N LEU A 81 6.77 -0.76 7.13
CA LEU A 81 6.93 -0.31 5.75
C LEU A 81 6.52 1.14 5.57
N TRP A 82 5.41 1.55 6.17
CA TRP A 82 4.95 2.94 6.14
C TRP A 82 5.98 3.87 6.79
N LEU A 83 6.46 3.56 8.00
CA LEU A 83 7.49 4.34 8.69
C LEU A 83 8.78 4.46 7.88
N THR A 84 9.29 3.33 7.37
CA THR A 84 10.52 3.32 6.57
C THR A 84 10.35 4.05 5.25
N ALA A 85 9.22 3.90 4.57
CA ALA A 85 8.91 4.62 3.33
C ALA A 85 8.81 6.13 3.57
N THR A 86 8.11 6.58 4.61
CA THR A 86 7.97 8.00 4.94
C THR A 86 9.31 8.67 5.25
N ILE A 87 10.29 7.93 5.79
CA ILE A 87 11.63 8.46 6.09
C ILE A 87 12.55 8.36 4.87
N LEU A 88 12.66 7.18 4.25
CA LEU A 88 13.65 6.92 3.20
C LEU A 88 13.28 7.54 1.86
N ILE A 89 11.99 7.60 1.50
CA ILE A 89 11.57 8.11 0.19
C ILE A 89 11.91 9.59 0.03
N PRO A 90 11.62 10.50 0.98
CA PRO A 90 12.05 11.89 0.89
C PRO A 90 13.58 12.07 0.90
N MET A 91 14.32 11.16 1.55
CA MET A 91 15.80 11.20 1.58
C MET A 91 16.41 10.81 0.23
N LEU A 92 15.84 9.81 -0.45
CA LEU A 92 16.32 9.33 -1.76
C LEU A 92 15.75 10.16 -2.92
N PHE A 93 14.51 10.64 -2.76
CA PHE A 93 13.76 11.43 -3.72
C PHE A 93 13.27 12.70 -3.02
N PRO A 94 14.10 13.77 -2.99
CA PRO A 94 13.72 15.00 -2.33
C PRO A 94 12.54 15.68 -3.01
N PHE A 95 11.73 16.37 -2.20
CA PHE A 95 10.59 17.17 -2.65
C PHE A 95 11.02 18.45 -3.38
N SER A 96 12.24 18.92 -3.12
CA SER A 96 12.88 20.06 -3.78
C SER A 96 13.74 19.58 -4.95
N GLY A 97 13.19 19.64 -6.16
CA GLY A 97 13.86 19.32 -7.41
C GLY A 97 13.02 19.73 -8.60
#